data_AF-A0A318Q989-F1
#
_entry.id   AF-A0A318Q989-F1
#
_cell.length_a   1.000
_cell.length_b   1.000
_cell.length_c   1.000
_cell.angle_alpha   90.00
_cell.angle_beta   90.00
_cell.angle_gamma   90.00
#
_symmetry.space_group_name_H-M   'P 1'
#
loop_
_entity.id
_entity.type
_entity.pdbx_description
1 polymer ?
#
loop_
_entity_poly.entity_id
_entity_poly.type
_entity_poly.pdbx_seq_one_letter_code
_entity_poly.pdbx_strand_id
1 'polypeptide(L)'
;MRHHSVQLAVPLALFLMGTAVVSTSACAAGSPYIQMAQWGGGPQQQQQMQQMQEQFRQQREQLRQQREQLRQQREQMRQQTEQQRQQMEDQYRQQQDQLRQQADQMRGQPNAGFQLQQRQQQIEMQRQQQMQQLQQQQQQQQMQLRQQAEQMRQQQMQQMQQLGGQGWNGQQWNNQEWGNW
;
A
#
# COMPACT_ATOMS: atom_id res chain seq x y z
N MET A 1 -1.38 65.24 17.30
CA MET A 1 -0.32 64.97 18.29
C MET A 1 0.84 64.35 17.51
N ARG A 2 1.76 65.09 16.88
CA ARG A 2 2.58 66.23 17.34
C ARG A 2 3.30 65.83 18.62
N HIS A 3 4.56 65.39 18.57
CA HIS A 3 5.79 66.20 18.69
C HIS A 3 6.72 65.36 19.59
N HIS A 4 8.05 65.42 19.67
CA HIS A 4 9.12 66.15 19.04
C HIS A 4 10.43 65.45 19.46
N SER A 5 11.45 65.66 18.65
CA SER A 5 12.83 65.28 18.90
C SER A 5 13.52 66.24 19.89
N VAL A 6 14.70 65.80 20.34
CA VAL A 6 15.90 66.58 20.75
C VAL A 6 16.03 67.03 22.21
N GLN A 7 17.17 66.64 22.82
CA GLN A 7 18.24 67.48 23.43
C GLN A 7 18.85 66.74 24.63
N LEU A 8 20.08 66.21 24.51
CA LEU A 8 21.38 66.86 24.80
C LEU A 8 21.51 67.32 26.26
N ALA A 9 22.35 66.62 27.05
CA ALA A 9 23.13 67.17 28.16
C ALA A 9 24.25 66.21 28.60
N VAL A 10 25.49 66.60 28.31
CA VAL A 10 26.75 66.36 29.06
C VAL A 10 26.56 66.93 30.51
N PRO A 11 27.39 66.73 31.57
CA PRO A 11 28.75 66.15 31.64
C PRO A 11 29.18 65.45 32.98
N LEU A 12 30.48 65.10 33.05
CA LEU A 12 31.42 65.20 34.20
C LEU A 12 31.25 64.33 35.46
N ALA A 13 32.30 63.52 35.75
CA ALA A 13 33.09 63.48 37.02
C ALA A 13 33.87 62.14 37.10
N LEU A 14 35.20 62.13 37.02
CA LEU A 14 36.20 62.30 38.10
C LEU A 14 36.40 61.05 39.01
N PHE A 15 37.58 60.43 38.81
CA PHE A 15 38.50 59.76 39.75
C PHE A 15 37.96 59.13 41.05
N LEU A 16 38.35 57.86 41.31
CA LEU A 16 39.29 57.51 42.40
C LEU A 16 39.64 56.02 42.44
N MET A 17 40.85 55.77 42.95
CA MET A 17 41.60 54.52 43.03
C MET A 17 41.00 53.48 43.99
N GLY A 18 41.27 52.20 43.71
CA GLY A 18 41.12 51.10 44.67
C GLY A 18 41.73 49.81 44.12
N THR A 19 42.89 49.41 44.66
CA THR A 19 43.68 48.23 44.27
C THR A 19 43.21 46.95 44.95
N ALA A 20 43.23 45.85 44.16
CA ALA A 20 43.33 44.41 44.52
C ALA A 20 42.13 43.83 45.33
N VAL A 21 41.70 42.57 45.21
CA VAL A 21 42.32 41.28 44.88
C VAL A 21 41.20 40.29 44.42
N VAL A 22 41.59 39.21 43.70
CA VAL A 22 40.96 37.86 43.50
C VAL A 22 39.63 37.65 42.73
N SER A 23 39.81 36.99 41.56
CA SER A 23 39.18 35.72 41.10
C SER A 23 37.74 35.62 40.58
N THR A 24 37.68 35.00 39.37
CA THR A 24 36.70 34.04 38.81
C THR A 24 35.60 34.51 37.84
N SER A 25 35.81 34.16 36.55
CA SER A 25 34.89 33.69 35.49
C SER A 25 33.52 34.36 35.24
N ALA A 26 33.28 34.85 34.02
CA ALA A 26 32.55 34.10 32.96
C ALA A 26 31.90 35.03 31.90
N CYS A 27 32.07 34.61 30.64
CA CYS A 27 31.26 34.78 29.42
C CYS A 27 30.76 36.17 28.95
N ALA A 28 31.31 36.52 27.78
CA ALA A 28 30.88 37.51 26.81
C ALA A 28 29.49 37.22 26.20
N ALA A 29 28.79 38.29 25.78
CA ALA A 29 27.74 38.22 24.78
C ALA A 29 27.81 39.48 23.89
N GLY A 30 28.15 39.27 22.62
CA GLY A 30 28.17 40.29 21.57
C GLY A 30 27.07 40.04 20.53
N SER A 31 26.45 41.14 20.11
CA SER A 31 25.83 41.47 18.81
C SER A 31 24.89 40.47 18.10
N PRO A 32 23.64 40.91 17.78
CA PRO A 32 22.78 40.24 16.80
C PRO A 32 22.85 40.98 15.45
N TYR A 33 23.75 40.56 14.57
CA TYR A 33 23.62 40.84 13.14
C TYR A 33 23.93 39.56 12.36
N ILE A 34 23.07 39.25 11.39
CA ILE A 34 23.20 38.19 10.37
C ILE A 34 22.83 36.77 10.81
N GLN A 35 21.60 36.35 10.47
CA GLN A 35 21.35 34.99 9.99
C GLN A 35 20.04 34.93 9.19
N MET A 36 20.07 35.43 7.96
CA MET A 36 19.00 35.21 6.97
C MET A 36 19.53 34.46 5.73
N ALA A 37 20.60 33.69 5.91
CA ALA A 37 21.21 32.85 4.87
C ALA A 37 21.69 31.53 5.49
N GLN A 38 20.78 30.60 5.78
CA GLN A 38 21.15 29.23 6.11
C GLN A 38 20.10 28.22 5.60
N TRP A 39 19.76 28.33 4.31
CA TRP A 39 19.38 27.17 3.49
C TRP A 39 20.56 26.77 2.60
N GLY A 40 21.77 26.87 3.16
CA GLY A 40 23.03 26.54 2.50
C GLY A 40 23.26 25.04 2.47
N GLY A 41 22.47 24.33 1.67
CA GLY A 41 22.91 23.03 1.18
C GLY A 41 23.86 23.28 0.00
N GLY A 42 25.15 23.05 0.20
CA GLY A 42 26.14 23.18 -0.88
C GLY A 42 25.81 22.26 -2.07
N PRO A 43 26.41 22.49 -3.26
CA PRO A 43 26.16 21.69 -4.47
C PRO A 43 26.33 20.18 -4.27
N GLN A 44 27.15 19.76 -3.30
CA GLN A 44 27.29 18.36 -2.88
C GLN A 44 26.02 17.79 -2.22
N GLN A 45 25.33 18.57 -1.40
CA GLN A 45 24.09 18.15 -0.73
C GLN A 45 22.93 18.06 -1.75
N GLN A 46 22.95 18.93 -2.76
CA GLN A 46 22.00 18.89 -3.88
C GLN A 46 22.23 17.68 -4.79
N GLN A 47 23.48 17.30 -5.07
CA GLN A 47 23.81 16.05 -5.78
C GLN A 47 23.42 14.81 -4.98
N GLN A 48 23.66 14.81 -3.67
CA GLN A 48 23.28 13.69 -2.81
C GLN A 48 21.76 13.50 -2.75
N MET A 49 21.01 14.61 -2.73
CA MET A 49 19.55 14.59 -2.81
C MET A 49 19.04 14.09 -4.18
N GLN A 50 19.69 14.49 -5.28
CA GLN A 50 19.36 14.00 -6.62
C GLN A 50 19.59 12.49 -6.76
N GLN A 51 20.73 11.98 -6.29
CA GLN A 51 21.01 10.53 -6.31
C GLN A 51 20.01 9.73 -5.47
N MET A 52 19.65 10.24 -4.28
CA MET A 52 18.61 9.64 -3.45
C MET A 52 17.26 9.62 -4.18
N GLN A 53 16.90 10.72 -4.86
CA GLN A 53 15.65 10.82 -5.60
C GLN A 53 15.60 9.87 -6.80
N GLU A 54 16.73 9.68 -7.50
CA GLU A 54 16.85 8.71 -8.59
C GLU A 54 16.74 7.27 -8.09
N GLN A 55 17.41 6.92 -6.99
CA GLN A 55 17.24 5.61 -6.34
C GLN A 55 15.78 5.36 -5.94
N PHE A 56 15.10 6.37 -5.40
CA PHE A 56 13.70 6.27 -5.04
C PHE A 56 12.80 6.07 -6.26
N ARG A 57 13.07 6.75 -7.38
CA ARG A 57 12.37 6.53 -8.65
C ARG A 57 12.55 5.10 -9.14
N GLN A 58 13.78 4.59 -9.17
CA GLN A 58 14.06 3.24 -9.64
C GLN A 58 13.38 2.17 -8.78
N GLN A 59 13.42 2.29 -7.45
CA GLN A 59 12.69 1.37 -6.56
C GLN A 59 11.17 1.41 -6.81
N ARG A 60 10.61 2.61 -6.99
CA ARG A 60 9.17 2.76 -7.28
C ARG A 60 8.79 2.13 -8.61
N GLU A 61 9.64 2.26 -9.63
CA GLU A 61 9.47 1.64 -10.95
C GLU A 61 9.46 0.11 -10.84
N GLN A 62 10.45 -0.47 -10.15
CA GLN A 62 10.54 -1.92 -9.92
C GLN A 62 9.31 -2.45 -9.19
N LEU A 63 8.83 -1.72 -8.18
CA LEU A 63 7.64 -2.11 -7.45
C LEU A 63 6.37 -2.04 -8.31
N ARG A 64 6.23 -1.01 -9.15
CA ARG A 64 5.12 -0.95 -10.12
C ARG A 64 5.12 -2.18 -11.02
N GLN A 65 6.29 -2.58 -11.53
CA GLN A 65 6.41 -3.76 -12.38
C GLN A 65 6.01 -5.04 -11.64
N GLN A 66 6.49 -5.25 -10.41
CA GLN A 66 6.11 -6.42 -9.61
C GLN A 66 4.60 -6.46 -9.30
N ARG A 67 4.00 -5.30 -9.01
CA ARG A 67 2.55 -5.21 -8.77
C ARG A 67 1.75 -5.52 -10.04
N GLU A 68 2.21 -5.03 -11.19
CA GLU A 68 1.58 -5.31 -12.48
C GLU A 68 1.63 -6.81 -12.80
N GLN A 69 2.75 -7.48 -12.54
CA GLN A 69 2.86 -8.94 -12.67
C GLN A 69 1.85 -9.67 -11.76
N LEU A 70 1.73 -9.24 -10.50
CA LEU A 70 0.77 -9.82 -9.56
C LEU A 70 -0.68 -9.64 -10.06
N ARG A 71 -1.01 -8.46 -10.64
CA ARG A 71 -2.33 -8.19 -11.21
C ARG A 71 -2.61 -9.10 -12.40
N GLN A 72 -1.65 -9.24 -13.31
CA GLN A 72 -1.78 -10.14 -14.45
C GLN A 72 -1.99 -11.59 -14.00
N GLN A 73 -1.27 -12.05 -12.97
CA GLN A 73 -1.45 -13.39 -12.41
C GLN A 73 -2.86 -13.58 -11.80
N ARG A 74 -3.37 -12.58 -11.06
CA ARG A 74 -4.75 -12.59 -10.55
C ARG A 74 -5.77 -12.64 -11.68
N GLU A 75 -5.55 -11.89 -12.76
CA GLU A 75 -6.47 -11.83 -13.90
C GLU A 75 -6.48 -13.14 -14.69
N GLN A 76 -5.32 -13.74 -14.94
CA GLN A 76 -5.22 -15.07 -15.55
C GLN A 76 -5.95 -16.13 -14.71
N MET A 77 -5.78 -16.10 -13.38
CA MET A 77 -6.48 -17.01 -12.47
C MET A 77 -8.00 -16.83 -12.51
N ARG A 78 -8.49 -15.58 -12.57
CA ARG A 78 -9.91 -15.30 -12.76
C ARG A 78 -10.43 -15.86 -14.08
N GLN A 79 -9.70 -15.66 -15.17
CA GLN A 79 -10.10 -16.18 -16.49
C GLN A 79 -10.15 -17.72 -16.49
N GLN A 80 -9.16 -18.40 -15.91
CA GLN A 80 -9.16 -19.86 -15.78
C GLN A 80 -10.35 -20.35 -14.95
N THR A 81 -10.63 -19.69 -13.83
CA THR A 81 -11.78 -20.05 -12.98
C THR A 81 -13.09 -19.87 -13.74
N GLU A 82 -13.23 -18.78 -14.50
CA GLU A 82 -14.43 -18.52 -15.31
C GLU A 82 -14.61 -19.57 -16.41
N GLN A 83 -13.54 -19.94 -17.11
CA GLN A 83 -13.58 -21.01 -18.11
C GLN A 83 -13.98 -22.35 -17.50
N GLN A 84 -13.42 -22.70 -16.34
CA GLN A 84 -13.77 -23.94 -15.65
C GLN A 84 -15.23 -23.95 -15.16
N ARG A 85 -15.73 -22.80 -14.70
CA ARG A 85 -17.14 -22.64 -14.32
C ARG A 85 -18.06 -22.81 -15.52
N GLN A 86 -17.72 -22.21 -16.67
CA GLN A 86 -18.50 -22.34 -17.90
C GLN A 86 -18.54 -23.79 -18.38
N GLN A 87 -17.39 -24.49 -18.41
CA GLN A 87 -17.36 -25.91 -18.78
C GLN A 87 -18.24 -26.78 -17.89
N MET A 88 -18.22 -26.52 -16.57
CA MET A 88 -19.09 -27.23 -15.63
C MET A 88 -20.58 -26.94 -15.88
N GLU A 89 -20.90 -25.68 -16.19
CA GLU A 89 -22.27 -25.26 -16.47
C GLU A 89 -22.80 -25.87 -17.77
N ASP A 90 -21.98 -25.94 -18.82
CA ASP A 90 -22.31 -26.60 -20.08
C ASP A 90 -22.50 -28.11 -19.90
N GLN A 91 -21.63 -28.77 -19.14
CA GLN A 91 -21.78 -30.19 -18.82
C GLN A 91 -23.07 -30.46 -18.04
N TYR A 92 -23.42 -29.58 -17.09
CA TYR A 92 -24.66 -29.69 -16.32
C TYR A 92 -25.90 -29.51 -17.21
N ARG A 93 -25.89 -28.52 -18.12
CA ARG A 93 -26.96 -28.34 -19.10
C ARG A 93 -27.16 -29.58 -19.95
N GLN A 94 -26.08 -30.17 -20.47
CA GLN A 94 -26.17 -31.41 -21.25
C GLN A 94 -26.76 -32.57 -20.45
N GLN A 95 -26.37 -32.73 -19.17
CA GLN A 95 -26.95 -33.75 -18.30
C GLN A 95 -28.45 -33.51 -18.04
N GLN A 96 -28.85 -32.24 -17.90
CA GLN A 96 -30.25 -31.87 -17.72
C GLN A 96 -31.09 -32.14 -18.98
N ASP A 97 -30.53 -31.86 -20.17
CA ASP A 97 -31.18 -32.16 -21.44
C ASP A 97 -31.34 -33.67 -21.65
N GLN A 98 -30.33 -34.48 -21.28
CA GLN A 98 -30.44 -35.95 -21.30
C GLN A 98 -31.52 -36.44 -20.32
N LEU A 99 -31.60 -35.85 -19.13
CA LEU A 99 -32.65 -36.12 -18.15
C LEU A 99 -34.04 -35.84 -18.72
N ARG A 100 -34.20 -34.73 -19.44
CA ARG A 100 -35.46 -34.34 -20.08
C ARG A 100 -35.85 -35.31 -21.19
N GLN A 101 -34.91 -35.68 -22.06
CA GLN A 101 -35.15 -36.68 -23.10
C GLN A 101 -35.51 -38.04 -22.49
N GLN A 102 -34.89 -38.42 -21.38
CA GLN A 102 -35.23 -39.65 -20.68
C GLN A 102 -36.62 -39.56 -20.04
N ALA A 103 -37.01 -38.40 -19.53
CA ALA A 103 -38.35 -38.16 -19.01
C ALA A 103 -39.42 -38.35 -20.09
N ASP A 104 -39.15 -37.84 -21.30
CA ASP A 104 -40.05 -38.01 -22.45
C ASP A 104 -40.15 -39.49 -22.88
N GLN A 105 -39.05 -40.24 -22.86
CA GLN A 105 -39.04 -41.68 -23.19
C GLN A 105 -39.73 -42.55 -22.13
N MET A 106 -39.68 -42.16 -20.86
CA MET A 106 -40.33 -42.89 -19.77
C MET A 106 -41.77 -42.42 -19.49
N ARG A 107 -42.31 -41.53 -20.33
CA ARG A 107 -43.66 -40.99 -20.18
C ARG A 107 -44.69 -42.12 -20.22
N GLY A 108 -45.44 -42.27 -19.13
CA GLY A 108 -46.44 -43.34 -18.97
C GLY A 108 -45.93 -44.60 -18.26
N GLN A 109 -44.65 -44.67 -17.89
CA GLN A 109 -44.15 -45.75 -17.03
C GLN A 109 -44.46 -45.45 -15.55
N PRO A 110 -44.89 -46.45 -14.76
CA PRO A 110 -44.98 -46.31 -13.32
C PRO A 110 -43.58 -46.01 -12.74
N ASN A 111 -43.51 -45.15 -11.71
CA ASN A 111 -42.28 -44.68 -11.05
C ASN A 111 -41.29 -43.84 -11.88
N ALA A 112 -41.59 -43.46 -13.13
CA ALA A 112 -40.70 -42.63 -13.95
C ALA A 112 -40.30 -41.33 -13.23
N GLY A 113 -41.26 -40.63 -12.61
CA GLY A 113 -41.01 -39.38 -11.89
C GLY A 113 -40.04 -39.54 -10.71
N PHE A 114 -40.17 -40.62 -9.94
CA PHE A 114 -39.28 -40.90 -8.80
C PHE A 114 -37.84 -41.18 -9.26
N GLN A 115 -37.67 -41.99 -10.32
CA GLN A 115 -36.35 -42.28 -10.88
C GLN A 115 -35.66 -41.03 -11.44
N LEU A 116 -36.41 -40.17 -12.13
CA LEU A 116 -35.89 -38.90 -12.66
C LEU A 116 -35.51 -37.94 -11.53
N GLN A 117 -36.34 -37.85 -10.49
CA GLN A 117 -36.04 -37.02 -9.32
C GLN A 117 -34.78 -37.50 -8.60
N GLN A 118 -34.62 -38.82 -8.42
CA GLN A 118 -33.43 -39.40 -7.82
C GLN A 118 -32.17 -39.09 -8.66
N ARG A 119 -32.25 -39.24 -9.98
CA ARG A 119 -31.15 -38.89 -10.90
C ARG A 119 -30.84 -37.39 -10.83
N GLN A 120 -31.85 -36.53 -10.79
CA GLN A 120 -31.65 -35.09 -10.68
C GLN A 120 -30.94 -34.70 -9.38
N GLN A 121 -31.32 -35.30 -8.25
CA GLN A 121 -30.63 -35.11 -6.98
C GLN A 121 -29.16 -35.56 -7.05
N GLN A 122 -28.86 -36.67 -7.72
CA GLN A 122 -27.48 -37.13 -7.89
C GLN A 122 -26.65 -36.14 -8.71
N ILE A 123 -27.19 -35.62 -9.81
CA ILE A 123 -26.50 -34.64 -10.65
C ILE A 123 -26.28 -33.33 -9.87
N GLU A 124 -27.26 -32.92 -9.09
CA GLU A 124 -27.16 -31.71 -8.26
C GLU A 124 -26.14 -31.84 -7.12
N MET A 125 -26.10 -33.01 -6.47
CA MET A 125 -25.05 -33.33 -5.50
C MET A 125 -23.67 -33.30 -6.13
N GLN A 126 -23.51 -33.93 -7.31
CA GLN A 126 -22.24 -33.92 -8.04
C GLN A 126 -21.82 -32.50 -8.41
N ARG A 127 -22.76 -31.67 -8.89
CA ARG A 127 -22.51 -30.25 -9.19
C ARG A 127 -22.07 -29.48 -7.95
N GLN A 128 -22.75 -29.64 -6.82
CA GLN A 128 -22.36 -28.98 -5.58
C GLN A 128 -20.95 -29.40 -5.14
N GLN A 129 -20.63 -30.68 -5.22
CA GLN A 129 -19.32 -31.18 -4.85
C GLN A 129 -18.21 -30.59 -5.73
N GLN A 130 -18.42 -30.55 -7.05
CA GLN A 130 -17.47 -29.92 -7.97
C GLN A 130 -17.33 -28.41 -7.73
N MET A 131 -18.45 -27.70 -7.54
CA MET A 131 -18.43 -26.26 -7.21
C MET A 131 -17.69 -25.99 -5.90
N GLN A 132 -17.87 -26.84 -4.90
CA GLN A 132 -17.19 -26.70 -3.61
C GLN A 132 -15.68 -26.94 -3.74
N GLN A 133 -15.25 -27.93 -4.53
CA GLN A 133 -13.84 -28.15 -4.82
C GLN A 133 -13.23 -26.97 -5.58
N LEU A 134 -13.93 -26.46 -6.59
CA LEU A 134 -13.51 -25.28 -7.35
C LEU A 134 -13.36 -24.05 -6.44
N GLN A 135 -14.33 -23.83 -5.56
CA GLN A 135 -14.28 -22.73 -4.60
C GLN A 135 -13.13 -22.87 -3.62
N GLN A 136 -12.86 -24.07 -3.09
CA GLN A 136 -11.71 -24.30 -2.21
C GLN A 136 -10.39 -24.04 -2.95
N GLN A 137 -10.25 -24.53 -4.18
CA GLN A 137 -9.06 -24.29 -4.98
C GLN A 137 -8.86 -22.79 -5.24
N GLN A 138 -9.93 -22.06 -5.57
CA GLN A 138 -9.86 -20.62 -5.77
C GLN A 138 -9.47 -19.88 -4.48
N GLN A 139 -10.03 -20.27 -3.33
CA GLN A 139 -9.66 -19.68 -2.04
C GLN A 139 -8.18 -19.92 -1.72
N GLN A 140 -7.66 -21.12 -1.95
CA GLN A 140 -6.24 -21.43 -1.74
C GLN A 140 -5.34 -20.57 -2.63
N GLN A 141 -5.67 -20.44 -3.92
CA GLN A 141 -4.91 -19.61 -4.85
C GLN A 141 -4.98 -18.12 -4.48
N GLN A 142 -6.15 -17.62 -4.07
CA GLN A 142 -6.29 -16.25 -3.57
C GLN A 142 -5.45 -16.03 -2.30
N MET A 143 -5.41 -16.99 -1.40
CA MET A 143 -4.59 -16.91 -0.20
C MET A 143 -3.11 -16.80 -0.54
N GLN A 144 -2.61 -17.60 -1.48
CA GLN A 144 -1.21 -17.53 -1.91
C GLN A 144 -0.85 -16.17 -2.51
N LEU A 145 -1.70 -15.64 -3.41
CA LEU A 145 -1.53 -14.31 -3.98
C LEU A 145 -1.55 -13.21 -2.90
N ARG A 146 -2.47 -13.33 -1.93
CA ARG A 146 -2.55 -12.40 -0.81
C ARG A 146 -1.29 -12.45 0.05
N GLN A 147 -0.79 -13.64 0.38
CA GLN A 147 0.46 -13.78 1.12
C GLN A 147 1.64 -13.18 0.35
N GLN A 148 1.72 -13.40 -0.96
CA GLN A 148 2.76 -12.81 -1.80
C GLN A 148 2.67 -11.28 -1.83
N ALA A 149 1.46 -10.73 -1.95
CA ALA A 149 1.22 -9.29 -1.88
C ALA A 149 1.63 -8.71 -0.51
N GLU A 150 1.30 -9.40 0.58
CA GLU A 150 1.65 -9.00 1.94
C GLU A 150 3.17 -9.05 2.19
N GLN A 151 3.87 -10.07 1.69
CA GLN A 151 5.33 -10.16 1.77
C GLN A 151 6.00 -9.00 1.01
N MET A 152 5.54 -8.71 -0.20
CA MET A 152 6.06 -7.58 -1.00
C MET A 152 5.81 -6.25 -0.29
N ARG A 153 4.62 -6.07 0.28
CA ARG A 153 4.27 -4.90 1.10
C ARG A 153 5.17 -4.75 2.31
N GLN A 154 5.49 -5.85 3.00
CA GLN A 154 6.40 -5.82 4.16
C GLN A 154 7.84 -5.48 3.75
N GLN A 155 8.38 -6.14 2.72
CA GLN A 155 9.71 -5.81 2.19
C GLN A 155 9.81 -4.34 1.81
N GLN A 156 8.75 -3.81 1.19
CA GLN A 156 8.69 -2.41 0.82
C GLN A 156 8.68 -1.49 2.05
N MET A 157 7.88 -1.80 3.08
CA MET A 157 7.89 -1.01 4.31
C MET A 157 9.27 -1.00 4.96
N GLN A 158 10.00 -2.11 4.92
CA GLN A 158 11.36 -2.18 5.46
C GLN A 158 12.36 -1.36 4.64
N GLN A 159 12.28 -1.38 3.31
CA GLN A 159 13.13 -0.56 2.44
C GLN A 159 12.84 0.93 2.62
N MET A 160 11.56 1.30 2.75
CA MET A 160 11.19 2.70 2.98
C MET A 160 11.53 3.20 4.38
N GLN A 161 11.48 2.37 5.43
CA GLN A 161 11.95 2.75 6.77
C GLN A 161 13.45 3.07 6.80
N GLN A 162 14.25 2.41 5.96
CA GLN A 162 15.69 2.67 5.87
C GLN A 162 16.01 3.99 5.13
N LEU A 163 15.13 4.44 4.24
CA LEU A 163 15.32 5.64 3.41
C LEU A 163 14.57 6.88 3.93
N GLY A 164 13.46 6.69 4.65
CA GLY A 164 12.58 7.75 5.13
C GLY A 164 12.72 8.00 6.64
N GLY A 165 13.63 8.90 7.01
CA GLY A 165 13.64 9.49 8.35
C GLY A 165 12.36 10.30 8.63
N GLN A 166 11.83 10.17 9.85
CA GLN A 166 10.83 11.02 10.54
C GLN A 166 10.10 12.06 9.66
N GLY A 167 9.05 11.65 8.93
CA GLY A 167 8.25 12.60 8.13
C GLY A 167 7.39 11.95 7.05
N TRP A 168 7.69 10.71 6.67
CA TRP A 168 6.89 9.97 5.71
C TRP A 168 5.61 9.39 6.33
N ASN A 169 4.45 9.87 5.91
CA ASN A 169 3.16 9.32 6.34
C ASN A 169 2.87 8.01 5.58
N GLY A 170 3.35 6.90 6.13
CA GLY A 170 3.19 5.57 5.55
C GLY A 170 1.74 5.12 5.36
N GLN A 171 0.76 5.76 6.00
CA GLN A 171 -0.67 5.40 5.86
C GLN A 171 -1.29 5.93 4.56
N GLN A 172 -0.91 7.12 4.11
CA GLN A 172 -1.45 7.73 2.88
C GLN A 172 -1.00 6.94 1.64
N TRP A 173 0.24 6.47 1.65
CA TRP A 173 0.81 5.64 0.60
C TRP A 173 0.20 4.22 0.60
N ASN A 174 -0.07 3.67 1.79
CA ASN A 174 -0.72 2.37 1.95
C ASN A 174 -2.13 2.33 1.31
N ASN A 175 -2.95 3.34 1.60
CA ASN A 175 -4.33 3.37 1.10
C ASN A 175 -4.41 3.69 -0.40
N GLN A 176 -3.52 4.52 -0.95
CA GLN A 176 -3.57 4.88 -2.36
C GLN A 176 -2.91 3.85 -3.29
N GLU A 177 -1.83 3.20 -2.85
CA GLU A 177 -1.09 2.27 -3.72
C GLU A 177 -1.52 0.80 -3.54
N TRP A 178 -2.00 0.40 -2.37
CA TRP A 178 -2.42 -0.98 -2.08
C TRP A 178 -3.93 -1.14 -1.81
N GLY A 179 -4.71 -0.06 -1.68
CA GLY A 179 -6.13 -0.11 -1.31
C GLY A 179 -7.08 -0.77 -2.30
N ASN A 180 -6.61 -1.10 -3.52
CA ASN A 180 -7.38 -1.77 -4.57
C ASN A 180 -7.07 -3.29 -4.69
N TRP A 181 -6.43 -3.89 -3.68
CA TRP A 181 -6.09 -5.32 -3.65
C TRP A 181 -7.10 -6.16 -2.86
#